data_AF-A0A821JGP3-F1
#
_entry.id   AF-A0A821JGP3-F1
#
_cell.length_a   1.000
_cell.length_b   1.000
_cell.length_c   1.000
_cell.angle_alpha   90.00
_cell.angle_beta   90.00
_cell.angle_gamma   90.00
#
_symmetry.space_group_name_H-M   'P 1'
#
loop_
_entity.id
_entity.type
_entity.pdbx_description
1 polymer ?
#
loop_
_entity_poly.entity_id
_entity_poly.type
_entity_poly.pdbx_seq_one_letter_code
_entity_poly.pdbx_strand_id
1 'polypeptide(L)'
;MKKTFDSNLNKKEKHLLQKLNISSLSNPVEFDFRRDTKHLSKILKNSSIDRRLDLEVILEFLSSYNCEQRLILIHGLEYEYSYKLIDLVLLQPESPIRLCTLALLVESIELYVRDFHDLLLVARTDSNSNDITRKLLETLLGLNNNDTQKFKEIYEHLLKTSVDNDIKEAHGAKSIISRLFIALLDGKRYEVPAHSMATAKIIARQLHEAREGTSDIDYDSLIQIFTHDGFPQLSSIFDTYEDKYGRSINEAIGYEFKDQVATYCFQDMVEYTRSPSGYYSKILRQAFYDVPVDYRTLIRIIIGHQNKDLCEIKLEYSKIYDETLEQTIEDRIDIVEIKQVFITIMEKAKNLMPNELRKSRQDRKNKIDSSSLGTSPTAIGDKNSSKHRSHEAFKKLAHLFKLKRPH
;
A
#
# COMPACT_ATOMS: atom_id res chain seq x y z
N MET A 1 -13.11 -8.87 44.14
CA MET A 1 -13.36 -10.05 43.29
C MET A 1 -12.25 -10.18 42.24
N LYS A 2 -11.05 -10.56 42.67
CA LYS A 2 -9.80 -10.60 41.86
C LYS A 2 -9.36 -12.05 41.54
N LYS A 3 -10.25 -13.04 41.71
CA LYS A 3 -9.91 -14.48 41.71
C LYS A 3 -10.73 -15.37 40.75
N THR A 4 -11.48 -14.81 39.80
CA THR A 4 -12.38 -15.61 38.94
C THR A 4 -12.10 -15.49 37.43
N PHE A 5 -11.01 -14.83 37.01
CA PHE A 5 -10.66 -14.73 35.59
C PHE A 5 -9.60 -15.75 35.14
N ASP A 6 -8.75 -16.21 36.05
CA ASP A 6 -7.67 -17.16 35.74
C ASP A 6 -8.14 -18.58 35.43
N SER A 7 -9.38 -18.92 35.79
CA SER A 7 -9.93 -20.28 35.70
C SER A 7 -10.60 -20.60 34.37
N ASN A 8 -10.84 -19.62 33.48
CA ASN A 8 -11.59 -19.82 32.24
C ASN A 8 -10.77 -19.65 30.95
N LEU A 9 -9.46 -19.36 31.05
CA LEU A 9 -8.59 -19.32 29.88
C LEU A 9 -8.07 -20.72 29.56
N ASN A 10 -8.32 -21.20 28.35
CA ASN A 10 -7.82 -22.51 27.93
C ASN A 10 -6.28 -22.49 27.78
N LYS A 11 -5.65 -23.67 27.82
CA LYS A 11 -4.18 -23.81 27.71
C LYS A 11 -3.59 -23.14 26.46
N LYS A 12 -4.38 -22.99 25.39
CA LYS A 12 -3.98 -22.37 24.12
C LYS A 12 -3.96 -20.84 24.24
N GLU A 13 -4.94 -20.24 24.91
CA GLU A 13 -5.03 -18.79 25.17
C GLU A 13 -3.93 -18.31 26.11
N LYS A 14 -3.63 -19.10 27.17
CA LYS A 14 -2.47 -18.82 28.05
C LYS A 14 -1.15 -18.89 27.28
N HIS A 15 -1.01 -19.83 26.34
CA HIS A 15 0.19 -19.97 25.52
C HIS A 15 0.34 -18.88 24.45
N LEU A 16 -0.78 -18.33 23.94
CA LEU A 16 -0.80 -17.19 23.02
C LEU A 16 -0.38 -15.89 23.71
N LEU A 17 -0.86 -15.64 24.93
CA LEU A 17 -0.45 -14.48 25.74
C LEU A 17 1.04 -14.56 26.15
N GLN A 18 1.55 -15.77 26.42
CA GLN A 18 2.97 -15.98 26.74
C GLN A 18 3.91 -15.77 25.53
N LYS A 19 3.44 -16.02 24.31
CA LYS A 19 4.21 -15.77 23.07
C LYS A 19 4.23 -14.30 22.65
N LEU A 20 3.34 -13.47 23.20
CA LEU A 20 3.25 -12.03 22.94
C LEU A 20 4.16 -11.18 23.84
N ASN A 21 5.03 -11.82 24.63
CA ASN A 21 5.97 -11.12 25.50
C ASN A 21 7.10 -10.49 24.66
N ILE A 22 6.81 -9.34 24.04
CA ILE A 22 7.79 -8.47 23.40
C ILE A 22 8.53 -7.74 24.53
N SER A 23 9.76 -8.15 24.76
CA SER A 23 10.66 -7.52 25.72
C SER A 23 11.37 -6.31 25.11
N SER A 24 11.35 -5.20 25.86
CA SER A 24 12.15 -3.96 25.74
C SER A 24 11.80 -3.04 24.55
N LEU A 25 11.53 -1.73 24.67
CA LEU A 25 11.99 -0.68 25.60
C LEU A 25 10.91 0.41 25.84
N SER A 26 11.08 1.11 26.98
CA SER A 26 10.53 2.43 27.39
C SER A 26 9.00 2.64 27.38
N ASN A 27 8.37 2.50 28.56
CA ASN A 27 6.95 2.75 28.86
C ASN A 27 6.24 3.79 27.98
N PRO A 28 5.36 3.36 27.07
CA PRO A 28 4.05 3.95 26.86
C PRO A 28 3.01 3.15 27.67
N VAL A 29 1.82 3.67 27.88
CA VAL A 29 0.73 2.90 28.51
C VAL A 29 0.53 1.60 27.72
N GLU A 30 0.67 0.45 28.39
CA GLU A 30 0.47 -0.86 27.76
C GLU A 30 -0.95 -0.94 27.18
N PHE A 31 -1.06 -1.43 25.94
CA PHE A 31 -2.32 -1.58 25.22
C PHE A 31 -3.24 -2.53 26.00
N ASP A 32 -4.43 -2.05 26.36
CA ASP A 32 -5.46 -2.84 27.04
C ASP A 32 -6.74 -2.77 26.22
N PHE A 33 -7.01 -3.84 25.48
CA PHE A 33 -8.18 -3.98 24.64
C PHE A 33 -9.49 -3.55 25.31
N ARG A 34 -9.75 -3.98 26.56
CA ARG A 34 -11.04 -3.70 27.22
C ARG A 34 -11.13 -2.26 27.68
N ARG A 35 -10.05 -1.75 28.29
CA ARG A 35 -9.98 -0.37 28.77
C ARG A 35 -10.09 0.60 27.59
N ASP A 36 -9.33 0.36 26.55
CA ASP A 36 -9.16 1.27 25.42
C ASP A 36 -10.41 1.25 24.52
N THR A 37 -11.03 0.09 24.28
CA THR A 37 -12.34 -0.01 23.59
C THR A 37 -13.44 0.69 24.38
N LYS A 38 -13.47 0.54 25.71
CA LYS A 38 -14.41 1.25 26.57
C LYS A 38 -14.18 2.76 26.59
N HIS A 39 -12.93 3.20 26.46
CA HIS A 39 -12.62 4.62 26.37
C HIS A 39 -13.12 5.19 25.04
N LEU A 40 -12.82 4.53 23.93
CA LEU A 40 -13.32 4.93 22.61
C LEU A 40 -14.86 4.93 22.57
N SER A 41 -15.53 3.94 23.17
CA SER A 41 -17.00 3.94 23.21
C SER A 41 -17.59 5.09 24.03
N LYS A 42 -16.88 5.59 25.04
CA LYS A 42 -17.26 6.82 25.77
C LYS A 42 -17.07 8.07 24.91
N ILE A 43 -15.96 8.17 24.17
CA ILE A 43 -15.74 9.26 23.22
C ILE A 43 -16.93 9.33 22.25
N LEU A 44 -17.29 8.19 21.65
CA LEU A 44 -18.41 8.09 20.70
C LEU A 44 -19.77 8.44 21.33
N LYS A 45 -20.00 8.06 22.60
CA LYS A 45 -21.23 8.42 23.33
C LYS A 45 -21.33 9.92 23.58
N ASN A 46 -20.23 10.54 23.98
CA ASN A 46 -20.20 11.98 24.27
C ASN A 46 -20.39 12.79 22.99
N SER A 47 -19.79 12.37 21.87
CA SER A 47 -20.01 13.01 20.55
C SER A 47 -21.43 12.80 20.02
N SER A 48 -22.13 11.75 20.44
CA SER A 48 -23.52 11.48 20.04
C SER A 48 -24.52 12.46 20.66
N ILE A 49 -24.16 13.14 21.77
CA ILE A 49 -25.04 14.10 22.45
C ILE A 49 -25.32 15.33 21.55
N ASP A 50 -24.35 15.73 20.71
CA ASP A 50 -24.45 16.87 19.79
C ASP A 50 -24.68 16.45 18.32
N ARG A 51 -24.96 15.17 18.04
CA ARG A 51 -25.21 14.59 16.71
C ARG A 51 -24.10 14.79 15.66
N ARG A 52 -22.92 15.29 16.04
CA ARG A 52 -21.76 15.39 15.17
C ARG A 52 -20.64 14.55 15.75
N LEU A 53 -20.14 13.62 14.94
CA LEU A 53 -18.99 12.82 15.30
C LEU A 53 -17.76 13.71 15.23
N ASP A 54 -17.08 13.90 16.35
CA ASP A 54 -15.84 14.67 16.40
C ASP A 54 -14.69 13.83 15.84
N LEU A 55 -14.40 14.02 14.55
CA LEU A 55 -13.37 13.26 13.86
C LEU A 55 -11.95 13.63 14.32
N GLU A 56 -11.75 14.85 14.83
CA GLU A 56 -10.44 15.30 15.31
C GLU A 56 -10.06 14.52 16.57
N VAL A 57 -10.97 14.41 17.53
CA VAL A 57 -10.78 13.63 18.76
C VAL A 57 -10.58 12.14 18.46
N ILE A 58 -11.32 11.60 17.48
CA ILE A 58 -11.17 10.19 17.09
C ILE A 58 -9.81 9.98 16.43
N LEU A 59 -9.38 10.88 15.55
CA LEU A 59 -8.11 10.78 14.86
C LEU A 59 -6.95 10.87 15.86
N GLU A 60 -7.00 11.81 16.81
CA GLU A 60 -6.04 11.92 17.90
C GLU A 60 -5.95 10.62 18.70
N PHE A 61 -7.09 10.07 19.12
CA PHE A 61 -7.13 8.80 19.85
C PHE A 61 -6.48 7.66 19.06
N LEU A 62 -6.87 7.49 17.79
CA LEU A 62 -6.38 6.43 16.92
C LEU A 62 -4.88 6.57 16.60
N SER A 63 -4.35 7.79 16.53
CA SER A 63 -2.93 8.05 16.23
C SER A 63 -1.96 7.40 17.21
N SER A 64 -2.38 7.27 18.48
CA SER A 64 -1.57 6.66 19.54
C SER A 64 -1.35 5.15 19.31
N TYR A 65 -2.26 4.47 18.62
CA TYR A 65 -2.21 3.03 18.39
C TYR A 65 -1.52 2.67 17.07
N ASN A 66 -0.96 1.47 16.98
CA ASN A 66 -0.51 0.92 15.70
C ASN A 66 -1.69 0.34 14.90
N CYS A 67 -1.45 -0.03 13.64
CA CYS A 67 -2.50 -0.52 12.75
C CYS A 67 -3.23 -1.76 13.33
N GLU A 68 -2.50 -2.75 13.84
CA GLU A 68 -3.10 -3.96 14.41
C GLU A 68 -3.97 -3.65 15.63
N GLN A 69 -3.50 -2.78 16.52
CA GLN A 69 -4.25 -2.32 17.69
C GLN A 69 -5.51 -1.57 17.29
N ARG A 70 -5.46 -0.69 16.28
CA ARG A 70 -6.64 0.02 15.78
C ARG A 70 -7.71 -0.95 15.27
N LEU A 71 -7.32 -1.92 14.44
CA LEU A 71 -8.26 -2.93 13.92
C LEU A 71 -8.90 -3.75 15.05
N ILE A 72 -8.11 -4.13 16.08
CA ILE A 72 -8.62 -4.82 17.26
C ILE A 72 -9.65 -3.94 18.01
N LEU A 73 -9.37 -2.65 18.22
CA LEU A 73 -10.28 -1.73 18.88
C LEU A 73 -11.61 -1.58 18.12
N ILE A 74 -11.55 -1.52 16.79
CA ILE A 74 -12.74 -1.34 15.93
C ILE A 74 -13.63 -2.57 15.97
N HIS A 75 -13.03 -3.77 15.88
CA HIS A 75 -13.77 -5.01 16.09
C HIS A 75 -14.36 -5.10 17.50
N GLY A 76 -13.61 -4.66 18.52
CA GLY A 76 -14.10 -4.59 19.89
C GLY A 76 -15.30 -3.67 20.05
N LEU A 77 -15.28 -2.50 19.42
CA LEU A 77 -16.40 -1.56 19.43
C LEU A 77 -17.67 -2.15 18.83
N GLU A 78 -17.53 -2.80 17.66
CA GLU A 78 -18.66 -3.41 16.98
C GLU A 78 -19.21 -4.58 17.79
N TYR A 79 -18.33 -5.42 18.34
CA TYR A 79 -18.71 -6.60 19.11
C TYR A 79 -19.32 -6.28 20.48
N GLU A 80 -18.68 -5.42 21.27
CA GLU A 80 -19.09 -5.15 22.67
C GLU A 80 -20.14 -4.04 22.80
N TYR A 81 -20.15 -3.08 21.88
CA TYR A 81 -20.99 -1.87 21.99
C TYR A 81 -21.91 -1.66 20.78
N SER A 82 -21.84 -2.52 19.76
CA SER A 82 -22.61 -2.41 18.51
C SER A 82 -22.39 -1.08 17.76
N TYR A 83 -21.23 -0.44 17.98
CA TYR A 83 -20.84 0.75 17.25
C TYR A 83 -20.13 0.38 15.95
N LYS A 84 -20.77 0.68 14.82
CA LYS A 84 -20.16 0.59 13.50
C LYS A 84 -19.44 1.88 13.17
N LEU A 85 -18.24 2.04 13.71
CA LEU A 85 -17.49 3.30 13.61
C LEU A 85 -17.23 3.71 12.15
N ILE A 86 -16.94 2.76 11.26
CA ILE A 86 -16.76 3.04 9.83
C ILE A 86 -18.02 3.69 9.25
N ASP A 87 -19.21 3.15 9.51
CA ASP A 87 -20.48 3.70 9.03
C ASP A 87 -20.70 5.12 9.58
N LEU A 88 -20.41 5.35 10.87
CA LEU A 88 -20.54 6.67 11.50
C LEU A 88 -19.62 7.72 10.87
N VAL A 89 -18.39 7.34 10.51
CA VAL A 89 -17.44 8.21 9.81
C VAL A 89 -17.87 8.44 8.36
N LEU A 90 -18.40 7.41 7.68
CA LEU A 90 -18.90 7.53 6.30
C LEU A 90 -20.08 8.50 6.19
N LEU A 91 -20.91 8.63 7.23
CA LEU A 91 -22.02 9.58 7.32
C LEU A 91 -21.57 11.05 7.49
N GLN A 92 -20.31 11.30 7.85
CA GLN A 92 -19.79 12.66 7.95
C GLN A 92 -19.53 13.26 6.55
N PRO A 93 -19.56 14.59 6.39
CA PRO A 93 -19.21 15.24 5.13
C PRO A 93 -17.80 14.88 4.65
N GLU A 94 -17.61 14.86 3.33
CA GLU A 94 -16.29 14.60 2.75
C GLU A 94 -15.28 15.67 3.15
N SER A 95 -14.17 15.22 3.74
CA SER A 95 -13.06 16.08 4.15
C SER A 95 -11.77 15.26 4.24
N PRO A 96 -10.59 15.90 4.18
CA PRO A 96 -9.32 15.22 4.44
C PRO A 96 -9.28 14.49 5.78
N ILE A 97 -9.87 15.08 6.83
CA ILE A 97 -9.93 14.47 8.18
C ILE A 97 -10.79 13.21 8.16
N ARG A 98 -11.94 13.23 7.47
CA ARG A 98 -12.78 12.03 7.27
C ARG A 98 -11.99 10.93 6.57
N LEU A 99 -11.34 11.25 5.46
CA LEU A 99 -10.53 10.28 4.71
C LEU A 99 -9.40 9.69 5.56
N CYS A 100 -8.67 10.54 6.29
CA CYS A 100 -7.58 10.10 7.17
C CYS A 100 -8.10 9.21 8.30
N THR A 101 -9.25 9.55 8.88
CA THR A 101 -9.89 8.74 9.92
C THR A 101 -10.28 7.37 9.36
N LEU A 102 -10.97 7.32 8.22
CA LEU A 102 -11.30 6.07 7.54
C LEU A 102 -10.05 5.21 7.27
N ALA A 103 -8.97 5.82 6.77
CA ALA A 103 -7.72 5.11 6.49
C ALA A 103 -7.07 4.50 7.74
N LEU A 104 -7.26 5.08 8.93
CA LEU A 104 -6.81 4.48 10.18
C LEU A 104 -7.73 3.36 10.69
N LEU A 105 -8.95 3.28 10.18
CA LEU A 105 -9.98 2.33 10.62
C LEU A 105 -10.02 1.02 9.83
N VAL A 106 -9.37 0.97 8.66
CA VAL A 106 -9.45 -0.17 7.75
C VAL A 106 -8.07 -0.72 7.42
N GLU A 107 -8.01 -1.96 6.92
CA GLU A 107 -6.78 -2.48 6.33
C GLU A 107 -6.41 -1.69 5.07
N SER A 108 -5.12 -1.58 4.75
CA SER A 108 -4.65 -0.83 3.56
C SER A 108 -5.35 -1.27 2.27
N ILE A 109 -5.69 -2.56 2.14
CA ILE A 109 -6.36 -3.08 0.95
C ILE A 109 -7.80 -2.55 0.82
N GLU A 110 -8.52 -2.39 1.92
CA GLU A 110 -9.86 -1.80 1.91
C GLU A 110 -9.79 -0.28 1.65
N LEU A 111 -8.77 0.40 2.19
CA LEU A 111 -8.49 1.79 1.85
C LEU A 111 -8.31 1.95 0.32
N TYR A 112 -7.47 1.11 -0.30
CA TYR A 112 -7.26 1.14 -1.74
C TYR A 112 -8.55 0.86 -2.53
N VAL A 113 -9.36 -0.11 -2.10
CA VAL A 113 -10.66 -0.41 -2.75
C VAL A 113 -11.59 0.79 -2.74
N ARG A 114 -11.76 1.44 -1.58
CA ARG A 114 -12.65 2.60 -1.43
C ARG A 114 -12.16 3.77 -2.27
N ASP A 115 -10.86 4.04 -2.19
CA ASP A 115 -10.24 5.13 -2.94
C ASP A 115 -10.29 4.91 -4.45
N PHE A 116 -10.02 3.69 -4.90
CA PHE A 116 -10.13 3.31 -6.31
C PHE A 116 -11.56 3.46 -6.83
N HIS A 117 -12.57 3.07 -6.05
CA HIS A 117 -13.97 3.26 -6.41
C HIS A 117 -14.32 4.74 -6.54
N ASP A 118 -13.94 5.57 -5.57
CA ASP A 118 -14.18 7.01 -5.63
C ASP A 118 -13.53 7.62 -6.89
N LEU A 119 -12.28 7.25 -7.18
CA LEU A 119 -11.58 7.69 -8.39
C LEU A 119 -12.27 7.23 -9.68
N LEU A 120 -12.82 6.02 -9.72
CA LEU A 120 -13.63 5.56 -10.86
C LEU A 120 -14.91 6.37 -11.04
N LEU A 121 -15.58 6.75 -9.94
CA LEU A 121 -16.76 7.62 -10.02
C LEU A 121 -16.40 8.99 -10.60
N VAL A 122 -15.26 9.57 -10.20
CA VAL A 122 -14.78 10.83 -10.78
C VAL A 122 -14.44 10.65 -12.26
N ALA A 123 -13.74 9.57 -12.63
CA ALA A 123 -13.38 9.27 -14.02
C ALA A 123 -14.59 9.12 -14.96
N ARG A 124 -15.74 8.64 -14.47
CA ARG A 124 -17.00 8.60 -15.24
C ARG A 124 -17.51 9.99 -15.60
N THR A 125 -17.27 10.97 -14.73
CA THR A 125 -17.74 12.35 -14.92
C THR A 125 -16.72 13.24 -15.63
N ASP A 126 -15.42 12.94 -15.47
CA ASP A 126 -14.32 13.67 -16.08
C ASP A 126 -13.36 12.70 -16.80
N SER A 127 -13.81 12.25 -17.97
CA SER A 127 -13.13 11.20 -18.75
C SER A 127 -11.78 11.63 -19.37
N ASN A 128 -11.39 12.90 -19.23
CA ASN A 128 -10.17 13.46 -19.83
C ASN A 128 -9.04 13.71 -18.81
N SER A 129 -9.24 13.39 -17.53
CA SER A 129 -8.20 13.61 -16.52
C SER A 129 -7.19 12.46 -16.49
N ASN A 130 -6.10 12.64 -17.23
CA ASN A 130 -4.93 11.74 -17.21
C ASN A 130 -4.43 11.48 -15.78
N ASP A 131 -4.58 12.47 -14.89
CA ASP A 131 -4.18 12.37 -13.48
C ASP A 131 -5.01 11.31 -12.72
N ILE A 132 -6.32 11.25 -12.93
CA ILE A 132 -7.19 10.24 -12.29
C ILE A 132 -6.79 8.83 -12.74
N THR A 133 -6.59 8.63 -14.04
CA THR A 133 -6.16 7.33 -14.57
C THR A 133 -4.82 6.90 -13.99
N ARG A 134 -3.87 7.81 -13.83
CA ARG A 134 -2.57 7.49 -13.21
C ARG A 134 -2.70 7.18 -11.72
N LYS A 135 -3.58 7.86 -10.98
CA LYS A 135 -3.90 7.54 -9.58
C LYS A 135 -4.55 6.15 -9.43
N LEU A 136 -5.46 5.80 -10.35
CA LEU A 136 -6.03 4.45 -10.43
C LEU A 136 -4.91 3.42 -10.65
N LEU A 137 -4.01 3.65 -11.62
CA LEU A 137 -2.87 2.77 -11.86
C LEU A 137 -1.98 2.61 -10.63
N GLU A 138 -1.62 3.72 -9.96
CA GLU A 138 -0.77 3.70 -8.78
C GLU A 138 -1.30 2.76 -7.70
N THR A 139 -2.62 2.77 -7.44
CA THR A 139 -3.23 1.86 -6.46
C THR A 139 -3.06 0.37 -6.80
N LEU A 140 -2.94 0.04 -8.09
CA LEU A 140 -2.83 -1.33 -8.59
C LEU A 140 -1.38 -1.82 -8.66
N LEU A 141 -0.41 -0.93 -8.89
CA LEU A 141 1.00 -1.30 -9.09
C LEU A 141 1.62 -2.00 -7.86
N GLY A 142 1.17 -1.62 -6.67
CA GLY A 142 1.58 -2.20 -5.39
C GLY A 142 0.99 -3.57 -5.05
N LEU A 143 0.06 -4.09 -5.85
CA LEU A 143 -0.66 -5.32 -5.54
C LEU A 143 0.09 -6.55 -6.06
N ASN A 144 0.33 -7.50 -5.16
CA ASN A 144 0.69 -8.87 -5.53
C ASN A 144 -0.58 -9.66 -5.90
N ASN A 145 -0.44 -10.86 -6.47
CA ASN A 145 -1.54 -11.70 -6.92
C ASN A 145 -2.54 -12.02 -5.79
N ASN A 146 -2.05 -12.27 -4.57
CA ASN A 146 -2.91 -12.54 -3.42
C ASN A 146 -3.68 -11.28 -2.98
N ASP A 147 -3.02 -10.12 -2.94
CA ASP A 147 -3.66 -8.85 -2.58
C ASP A 147 -4.62 -8.38 -3.68
N THR A 148 -4.34 -8.70 -4.94
CA THR A 148 -5.24 -8.48 -6.09
C THR A 148 -6.54 -9.28 -5.92
N GLN A 149 -6.45 -10.55 -5.55
CA GLN A 149 -7.63 -11.36 -5.28
C GLN A 149 -8.46 -10.79 -4.13
N LYS A 150 -7.82 -10.40 -3.02
CA LYS A 150 -8.50 -9.73 -1.90
C LYS A 150 -9.14 -8.40 -2.31
N PHE A 151 -8.45 -7.62 -3.14
CA PHE A 151 -8.96 -6.35 -3.65
C PHE A 151 -10.32 -6.58 -4.34
N LYS A 152 -10.40 -7.55 -5.26
CA LYS A 152 -11.63 -7.90 -5.97
C LYS A 152 -12.73 -8.37 -5.02
N GLU A 153 -12.41 -9.26 -4.09
CA GLU A 153 -13.36 -9.78 -3.09
C GLU A 153 -13.94 -8.67 -2.21
N ILE A 154 -13.09 -7.77 -1.71
CA ILE A 154 -13.51 -6.64 -0.87
C ILE A 154 -14.32 -5.64 -1.69
N TYR A 155 -13.91 -5.34 -2.93
CA TYR A 155 -14.65 -4.47 -3.83
C TYR A 155 -16.08 -4.96 -4.05
N GLU A 156 -16.25 -6.22 -4.45
CA GLU A 156 -17.57 -6.82 -4.67
C GLU A 156 -18.39 -6.90 -3.38
N HIS A 157 -17.75 -7.23 -2.25
CA HIS A 157 -18.42 -7.29 -0.97
C HIS A 157 -18.96 -5.92 -0.52
N LEU A 158 -18.15 -4.86 -0.64
CA LEU A 158 -18.52 -3.53 -0.17
C LEU A 158 -19.48 -2.81 -1.12
N LEU A 159 -19.24 -2.90 -2.43
CA LEU A 159 -19.87 -2.05 -3.44
C LEU A 159 -20.99 -2.77 -4.21
N LYS A 160 -21.14 -4.08 -4.01
CA LYS A 160 -22.18 -4.91 -4.64
C LYS A 160 -22.16 -4.88 -6.17
N THR A 161 -21.00 -4.55 -6.75
CA THR A 161 -20.70 -4.58 -8.19
C THR A 161 -19.27 -5.08 -8.38
N SER A 162 -18.95 -5.56 -9.58
CA SER A 162 -17.60 -6.02 -9.91
C SER A 162 -16.73 -4.86 -10.34
N VAL A 163 -15.48 -4.83 -9.88
CA VAL A 163 -14.50 -3.81 -10.27
C VAL A 163 -14.29 -3.76 -11.78
N ASP A 164 -14.33 -4.91 -12.45
CA ASP A 164 -14.17 -5.01 -13.90
C ASP A 164 -15.30 -4.28 -14.64
N ASN A 165 -16.53 -4.31 -14.11
CA ASN A 165 -17.66 -3.60 -14.71
C ASN A 165 -17.49 -2.09 -14.51
N ASP A 166 -17.15 -1.66 -13.31
CA ASP A 166 -16.98 -0.24 -13.01
C ASP A 166 -15.83 0.41 -13.79
N ILE A 167 -14.74 -0.34 -14.02
CA ILE A 167 -13.64 0.09 -14.90
C ILE A 167 -14.12 0.28 -16.35
N LYS A 168 -14.95 -0.63 -16.85
CA LYS A 168 -15.50 -0.54 -18.23
C LYS A 168 -16.49 0.60 -18.35
N GLU A 169 -17.27 0.89 -17.31
CA GLU A 169 -18.17 2.04 -17.27
C GLU A 169 -17.37 3.36 -17.25
N ALA A 170 -16.28 3.44 -16.48
CA ALA A 170 -15.47 4.64 -16.35
C ALA A 170 -14.62 4.96 -17.59
N HIS A 171 -13.96 3.95 -18.17
CA HIS A 171 -12.99 4.15 -19.26
C HIS A 171 -13.45 3.59 -20.62
N GLY A 172 -14.61 2.93 -20.67
CA GLY A 172 -15.14 2.31 -21.89
C GLY A 172 -14.61 0.89 -22.12
N ALA A 173 -15.53 -0.04 -22.43
CA ALA A 173 -15.26 -1.48 -22.44
C ALA A 173 -14.15 -1.96 -23.41
N LYS A 174 -13.81 -1.17 -24.44
CA LYS A 174 -12.78 -1.50 -25.44
C LYS A 174 -11.50 -0.67 -25.28
N SER A 175 -11.43 0.21 -24.28
CA SER A 175 -10.27 1.08 -24.09
C SER A 175 -9.03 0.28 -23.69
N ILE A 176 -7.85 0.80 -24.04
CA ILE A 176 -6.55 0.25 -23.63
C ILE A 176 -6.46 0.28 -22.09
N ILE A 177 -6.91 1.36 -21.47
CA ILE A 177 -6.90 1.55 -20.01
C ILE A 177 -7.76 0.49 -19.31
N SER A 178 -8.99 0.24 -19.76
CA SER A 178 -9.84 -0.80 -19.16
C SER A 178 -9.18 -2.18 -19.27
N ARG A 179 -8.61 -2.51 -20.43
CA ARG A 179 -7.89 -3.78 -20.62
C ARG A 179 -6.66 -3.89 -19.72
N LEU A 180 -5.87 -2.82 -19.59
CA LEU A 180 -4.70 -2.77 -18.72
C LEU A 180 -5.06 -2.99 -17.25
N PHE A 181 -6.05 -2.25 -16.72
CA PHE A 181 -6.45 -2.36 -15.32
C PHE A 181 -7.05 -3.73 -15.00
N ILE A 182 -7.88 -4.27 -15.90
CA ILE A 182 -8.41 -5.63 -15.75
C ILE A 182 -7.27 -6.66 -15.78
N ALA A 183 -6.29 -6.52 -16.67
CA ALA A 183 -5.14 -7.42 -16.72
C ALA A 183 -4.24 -7.34 -15.48
N LEU A 184 -4.10 -6.16 -14.84
CA LEU A 184 -3.46 -6.04 -13.52
C LEU A 184 -4.28 -6.76 -12.44
N LEU A 185 -5.60 -6.58 -12.47
CA LEU A 185 -6.55 -7.18 -11.52
C LEU A 185 -6.80 -8.68 -11.75
N ASP A 186 -6.33 -9.24 -12.86
CA ASP A 186 -6.33 -10.68 -13.11
C ASP A 186 -5.36 -11.43 -12.16
N GLY A 187 -4.38 -10.74 -11.58
CA GLY A 187 -3.50 -11.30 -10.55
C GLY A 187 -2.65 -12.47 -11.06
N LYS A 188 -2.11 -12.35 -12.28
CA LYS A 188 -1.32 -13.39 -12.96
C LYS A 188 0.16 -13.03 -13.09
N ARG A 189 0.66 -12.09 -12.28
CA ARG A 189 2.06 -11.66 -12.35
C ARG A 189 2.99 -12.80 -11.89
N TYR A 190 4.11 -12.97 -12.57
CA TYR A 190 5.15 -13.90 -12.15
C TYR A 190 5.95 -13.29 -10.98
N GLU A 191 5.73 -13.79 -9.77
CA GLU A 191 6.30 -13.21 -8.53
C GLU A 191 7.65 -13.80 -8.11
N VAL A 192 8.13 -14.83 -8.83
CA VAL A 192 9.45 -15.41 -8.54
C VAL A 192 10.52 -14.44 -9.04
N PRO A 193 11.58 -14.15 -8.25
CA PRO A 193 12.61 -13.19 -8.61
C PRO A 193 13.61 -13.76 -9.63
N ALA A 194 13.12 -14.25 -10.76
CA ALA A 194 13.89 -14.81 -11.85
C ALA A 194 13.67 -14.01 -13.14
N HIS A 195 14.68 -14.02 -14.01
CA HIS A 195 14.61 -13.43 -15.34
C HIS A 195 15.38 -14.29 -16.35
N SER A 196 15.03 -14.14 -17.62
CA SER A 196 15.61 -14.81 -18.77
C SER A 196 16.16 -13.76 -19.74
N MET A 197 17.49 -13.74 -19.90
CA MET A 197 18.13 -12.85 -20.87
C MET A 197 17.78 -13.20 -22.33
N ALA A 198 17.47 -14.46 -22.62
CA ALA A 198 17.01 -14.85 -23.96
C ALA A 198 15.66 -14.21 -24.28
N THR A 199 14.72 -14.28 -23.33
CA THR A 199 13.41 -13.64 -23.42
C THR A 199 13.55 -12.12 -23.50
N ALA A 200 14.41 -11.52 -22.67
CA ALA A 200 14.66 -10.08 -22.67
C ALA A 200 15.16 -9.58 -24.04
N LYS A 201 16.10 -10.29 -24.68
CA LYS A 201 16.60 -9.97 -26.02
C LYS A 201 15.53 -10.07 -27.12
N ILE A 202 14.64 -11.07 -27.02
CA ILE A 202 13.54 -11.25 -27.97
C ILE A 202 12.55 -10.09 -27.85
N ILE A 203 12.06 -9.83 -26.64
CA ILE A 203 11.08 -8.77 -26.39
C ILE A 203 11.68 -7.40 -26.72
N ALA A 204 12.90 -7.09 -26.28
CA ALA A 204 13.57 -5.83 -26.61
C ALA A 204 13.70 -5.62 -28.13
N ARG A 205 13.99 -6.67 -28.89
CA ARG A 205 14.01 -6.60 -30.36
C ARG A 205 12.62 -6.32 -30.93
N GLN A 206 11.59 -7.04 -30.48
CA GLN A 206 10.24 -6.84 -30.98
C GLN A 206 9.67 -5.46 -30.64
N LEU A 207 10.02 -4.89 -29.47
CA LEU A 207 9.69 -3.51 -29.10
C LEU A 207 10.36 -2.49 -30.04
N HIS A 208 11.57 -2.79 -30.51
CA HIS A 208 12.28 -1.94 -31.46
C HIS A 208 11.66 -2.04 -32.87
N GLU A 209 11.32 -3.25 -33.32
CA GLU A 209 10.69 -3.51 -34.62
C GLU A 209 9.26 -2.94 -34.69
N ALA A 210 8.55 -2.83 -33.55
CA ALA A 210 7.17 -2.31 -33.52
C ALA A 210 7.10 -0.88 -34.06
N ARG A 211 8.10 -0.08 -33.68
CA ARG A 211 8.29 1.28 -34.18
C ARG A 211 8.40 1.36 -35.71
N GLU A 212 8.99 0.36 -36.34
CA GLU A 212 9.17 0.34 -37.80
C GLU A 212 7.90 -0.13 -38.54
N GLY A 213 6.84 -0.45 -37.80
CA GLY A 213 5.60 -1.01 -38.33
C GLY A 213 5.73 -2.47 -38.78
N THR A 214 6.78 -3.16 -38.32
CA THR A 214 7.16 -4.51 -38.78
C THR A 214 7.05 -5.57 -37.69
N SER A 215 6.72 -5.20 -36.44
CA SER A 215 6.55 -6.15 -35.34
C SER A 215 5.13 -6.67 -35.20
N ASP A 216 5.04 -7.88 -34.66
CA ASP A 216 3.79 -8.52 -34.24
C ASP A 216 3.34 -8.07 -32.83
N ILE A 217 4.10 -7.20 -32.13
CA ILE A 217 3.71 -6.68 -30.81
C ILE A 217 2.70 -5.54 -30.96
N ASP A 218 1.50 -5.75 -30.42
CA ASP A 218 0.43 -4.77 -30.30
C ASP A 218 0.19 -4.34 -28.83
N TYR A 219 -0.86 -3.55 -28.60
CA TYR A 219 -1.25 -3.14 -27.25
C TYR A 219 -1.58 -4.31 -26.33
N ASP A 220 -2.22 -5.37 -26.82
CA ASP A 220 -2.57 -6.53 -26.01
C ASP A 220 -1.32 -7.30 -25.57
N SER A 221 -0.36 -7.45 -26.49
CA SER A 221 0.96 -8.03 -26.21
C SER A 221 1.71 -7.22 -25.15
N LEU A 222 1.69 -5.88 -25.25
CA LEU A 222 2.32 -4.99 -24.27
C LEU A 222 1.64 -5.05 -22.91
N ILE A 223 0.30 -5.02 -22.86
CA ILE A 223 -0.45 -5.23 -21.62
C ILE A 223 -0.03 -6.56 -21.00
N GLN A 224 0.02 -7.64 -21.78
CA GLN A 224 0.39 -8.96 -21.27
C GLN A 224 1.81 -8.96 -20.67
N ILE A 225 2.80 -8.43 -21.40
CA ILE A 225 4.19 -8.31 -20.90
C ILE A 225 4.21 -7.55 -19.57
N PHE A 226 3.67 -6.34 -19.54
CA PHE A 226 3.74 -5.47 -18.37
C PHE A 226 2.95 -5.97 -17.15
N THR A 227 1.92 -6.80 -17.36
CA THR A 227 1.06 -7.32 -16.28
C THR A 227 1.44 -8.72 -15.80
N HIS A 228 1.97 -9.57 -16.69
CA HIS A 228 2.28 -10.97 -16.37
C HIS A 228 3.76 -11.18 -16.02
N ASP A 229 4.69 -10.45 -16.61
CA ASP A 229 6.11 -10.63 -16.28
C ASP A 229 6.44 -10.09 -14.88
N GLY A 230 7.37 -10.76 -14.20
CA GLY A 230 7.90 -10.29 -12.93
C GLY A 230 8.73 -9.03 -13.11
N PHE A 231 8.78 -8.17 -12.09
CA PHE A 231 9.58 -6.94 -12.13
C PHE A 231 11.05 -7.16 -12.51
N PRO A 232 11.74 -8.25 -12.09
CA PRO A 232 13.11 -8.53 -12.55
C PRO A 232 13.21 -8.81 -14.06
N GLN A 233 12.21 -9.50 -14.63
CA GLN A 233 12.15 -9.75 -16.07
C GLN A 233 11.90 -8.45 -16.84
N LEU A 234 10.96 -7.61 -16.38
CA LEU A 234 10.70 -6.29 -16.96
C LEU A 234 11.93 -5.40 -16.92
N SER A 235 12.63 -5.31 -15.77
CA SER A 235 13.88 -4.54 -15.68
C SER A 235 14.92 -5.05 -16.68
N SER A 236 15.08 -6.38 -16.80
CA SER A 236 16.02 -6.98 -17.77
C SER A 236 15.66 -6.68 -19.22
N ILE A 237 14.37 -6.65 -19.57
CA ILE A 237 13.88 -6.22 -20.90
C ILE A 237 14.27 -4.77 -21.15
N PHE A 238 14.03 -3.88 -20.19
CA PHE A 238 14.31 -2.44 -20.31
C PHE A 238 15.81 -2.18 -20.47
N ASP A 239 16.64 -2.79 -19.62
CA ASP A 239 18.11 -2.71 -19.71
C ASP A 239 18.62 -3.20 -21.08
N THR A 240 18.12 -4.35 -21.53
CA THR A 240 18.51 -4.92 -22.82
C THR A 240 18.13 -4.02 -23.99
N TYR A 241 16.98 -3.36 -23.92
CA TYR A 241 16.53 -2.42 -24.95
C TYR A 241 17.46 -1.21 -25.00
N GLU A 242 17.71 -0.60 -23.84
CA GLU A 242 18.51 0.61 -23.71
C GLU A 242 19.96 0.38 -24.16
N ASP A 243 20.57 -0.73 -23.72
CA ASP A 243 21.93 -1.12 -24.09
C ASP A 243 22.09 -1.37 -25.59
N LYS A 244 21.09 -2.00 -26.23
CA LYS A 244 21.19 -2.43 -27.62
C LYS A 244 20.84 -1.33 -28.62
N TYR A 245 19.90 -0.46 -28.28
CA TYR A 245 19.33 0.52 -29.21
C TYR A 245 19.67 1.98 -28.86
N GLY A 246 20.34 2.22 -27.73
CA GLY A 246 20.85 3.55 -27.34
C GLY A 246 19.76 4.59 -27.10
N ARG A 247 18.55 4.15 -26.72
CA ARG A 247 17.39 5.00 -26.43
C ARG A 247 16.68 4.49 -25.19
N SER A 248 16.10 5.40 -24.40
CA SER A 248 15.35 5.01 -23.21
C SER A 248 14.10 4.22 -23.56
N ILE A 249 13.70 3.29 -22.69
CA ILE A 249 12.43 2.55 -22.88
C ILE A 249 11.21 3.50 -22.83
N ASN A 250 11.29 4.58 -22.05
CA ASN A 250 10.23 5.58 -21.95
C ASN A 250 10.03 6.34 -23.27
N GLU A 251 11.11 6.64 -24.00
CA GLU A 251 11.01 7.21 -25.34
C GLU A 251 10.39 6.21 -26.32
N ALA A 252 10.78 4.93 -26.25
CA ALA A 252 10.23 3.90 -27.11
C ALA A 252 8.70 3.78 -26.95
N ILE A 253 8.23 3.73 -25.70
CA ILE A 253 6.81 3.77 -25.32
C ILE A 253 6.12 5.03 -25.87
N GLY A 254 6.77 6.20 -25.74
CA GLY A 254 6.21 7.48 -26.19
C GLY A 254 6.02 7.62 -27.70
N TYR A 255 6.82 6.93 -28.52
CA TYR A 255 6.66 6.94 -29.98
C TYR A 255 5.65 5.91 -30.48
N GLU A 256 5.46 4.81 -29.76
CA GLU A 256 4.64 3.68 -30.20
C GLU A 256 3.15 3.90 -29.99
N PHE A 257 2.80 4.64 -28.93
CA PHE A 257 1.43 4.74 -28.48
C PHE A 257 0.75 6.04 -28.93
N LYS A 258 -0.28 5.90 -29.77
CA LYS A 258 -1.16 7.03 -30.16
C LYS A 258 -2.03 7.51 -28.99
N ASP A 259 -2.28 6.66 -28.01
CA ASP A 259 -3.05 6.99 -26.81
C ASP A 259 -2.11 7.56 -25.74
N GLN A 260 -2.20 8.87 -25.52
CA GLN A 260 -1.34 9.60 -24.59
C GLN A 260 -1.53 9.14 -23.14
N VAL A 261 -2.74 8.76 -22.75
CA VAL A 261 -3.04 8.32 -21.38
C VAL A 261 -2.41 6.96 -21.12
N ALA A 262 -2.59 6.03 -22.06
CA ALA A 262 -1.95 4.72 -22.00
C ALA A 262 -0.42 4.85 -21.98
N THR A 263 0.13 5.79 -22.76
CA THR A 263 1.57 6.09 -22.76
C THR A 263 2.07 6.43 -21.36
N TYR A 264 1.40 7.36 -20.67
CA TYR A 264 1.77 7.74 -19.30
C TYR A 264 1.64 6.58 -18.33
N CYS A 265 0.61 5.73 -18.47
CA CYS A 265 0.48 4.53 -17.67
C CYS A 265 1.67 3.57 -17.85
N PHE A 266 2.09 3.29 -19.08
CA PHE A 266 3.24 2.42 -19.32
C PHE A 266 4.55 3.04 -18.81
N GLN A 267 4.73 4.36 -18.93
CA GLN A 267 5.88 5.07 -18.36
C GLN A 267 5.91 4.98 -16.83
N ASP A 268 4.76 5.12 -16.17
CA ASP A 268 4.62 4.93 -14.73
C ASP A 268 4.96 3.49 -14.32
N MET A 269 4.54 2.49 -15.12
CA MET A 269 4.90 1.08 -14.87
C MET A 269 6.41 0.82 -15.04
N VAL A 270 7.05 1.46 -16.03
CA VAL A 270 8.52 1.41 -16.17
C VAL A 270 9.17 1.99 -14.92
N GLU A 271 8.75 3.19 -14.52
CA GLU A 271 9.33 3.87 -13.35
C GLU A 271 9.15 3.05 -12.07
N TYR A 272 7.95 2.53 -11.84
CA TYR A 272 7.66 1.65 -10.71
C TYR A 272 8.53 0.39 -10.74
N THR A 273 8.72 -0.22 -11.91
CA THR A 273 9.59 -1.40 -12.06
C THR A 273 11.04 -1.08 -11.72
N ARG A 274 11.54 0.09 -12.11
CA ARG A 274 12.92 0.53 -11.84
C ARG A 274 13.14 0.83 -10.35
N SER A 275 12.19 1.52 -9.73
CA SER A 275 12.26 1.89 -8.31
C SER A 275 10.86 2.19 -7.75
N PRO A 276 10.21 1.22 -7.06
CA PRO A 276 8.93 1.46 -6.41
C PRO A 276 8.99 2.62 -5.40
N SER A 277 10.05 2.68 -4.59
CA SER A 277 10.22 3.75 -3.60
C SER A 277 10.45 5.12 -4.26
N GLY A 278 11.17 5.16 -5.38
CA GLY A 278 11.39 6.38 -6.15
C GLY A 278 10.10 6.88 -6.81
N TYR A 279 9.30 5.97 -7.36
CA TYR A 279 7.99 6.25 -7.94
C TYR A 279 7.05 6.90 -6.89
N TYR A 280 6.85 6.25 -5.74
CA TYR A 280 6.02 6.82 -4.68
C TYR A 280 6.59 8.14 -4.14
N SER A 281 7.91 8.30 -4.09
CA SER A 281 8.54 9.55 -3.65
C SER A 281 8.19 10.73 -4.56
N LYS A 282 8.13 10.51 -5.88
CA LYS A 282 7.69 11.54 -6.84
C LYS A 282 6.22 11.87 -6.71
N ILE A 283 5.37 10.87 -6.56
CA ILE A 283 3.92 11.09 -6.36
C ILE A 283 3.66 11.85 -5.06
N LEU A 284 4.35 11.48 -3.97
CA LEU A 284 4.27 12.23 -2.71
C LEU A 284 4.72 13.68 -2.91
N ARG A 285 5.84 13.93 -3.59
CA ARG A 285 6.31 15.29 -3.85
C ARG A 285 5.28 16.10 -4.63
N GLN A 286 4.69 15.53 -5.68
CA GLN A 286 3.64 16.22 -6.42
C GLN A 286 2.45 16.55 -5.50
N ALA A 287 1.93 15.55 -4.76
CA ALA A 287 0.77 15.72 -3.90
C ALA A 287 0.94 16.77 -2.79
N PHE A 288 2.16 16.94 -2.22
CA PHE A 288 2.46 18.00 -1.25
C PHE A 288 2.49 19.41 -1.87
N TYR A 289 2.74 19.51 -3.17
CA TYR A 289 2.94 20.78 -3.86
C TYR A 289 1.78 21.16 -4.79
N ASP A 290 0.80 20.27 -4.98
CA ASP A 290 -0.48 20.61 -5.58
C ASP A 290 -1.22 21.69 -4.78
N VAL A 291 -2.02 22.48 -5.49
CA VAL A 291 -2.82 23.57 -4.90
C VAL A 291 -4.28 23.37 -5.33
N PRO A 292 -5.17 22.93 -4.43
CA PRO A 292 -4.91 22.54 -3.03
C PRO A 292 -4.11 21.24 -2.92
N VAL A 293 -3.51 20.99 -1.74
CA VAL A 293 -2.76 19.77 -1.41
C VAL A 293 -3.62 18.52 -1.65
N ASP A 294 -3.08 17.50 -2.33
CA ASP A 294 -3.77 16.24 -2.58
C ASP A 294 -3.67 15.30 -1.37
N TYR A 295 -4.47 15.60 -0.34
CA TYR A 295 -4.56 14.78 0.87
C TYR A 295 -4.93 13.33 0.59
N ARG A 296 -5.75 13.05 -0.44
CA ARG A 296 -6.21 11.69 -0.74
C ARG A 296 -5.03 10.82 -1.16
N THR A 297 -4.19 11.32 -2.07
CA THR A 297 -2.94 10.64 -2.47
C THR A 297 -1.96 10.50 -1.31
N LEU A 298 -1.77 11.57 -0.52
CA LEU A 298 -0.88 11.50 0.66
C LEU A 298 -1.34 10.46 1.68
N ILE A 299 -2.63 10.41 2.00
CA ILE A 299 -3.21 9.43 2.92
C ILE A 299 -3.04 8.01 2.38
N ARG A 300 -3.37 7.79 1.10
CA ARG A 300 -3.24 6.49 0.45
C ARG A 300 -1.81 5.95 0.54
N ILE A 301 -0.82 6.77 0.21
CA ILE A 301 0.59 6.34 0.22
C ILE A 301 1.10 6.22 1.67
N ILE A 302 0.99 7.26 2.49
CA ILE A 302 1.57 7.27 3.84
C ILE A 302 0.92 6.22 4.74
N ILE A 303 -0.40 6.15 4.79
CA ILE A 303 -1.12 5.21 5.67
C ILE A 303 -1.17 3.82 5.04
N GLY A 304 -1.37 3.72 3.72
CA GLY A 304 -1.43 2.43 3.03
C GLY A 304 -0.12 1.64 3.10
N HIS A 305 1.03 2.34 3.02
CA HIS A 305 2.35 1.73 3.02
C HIS A 305 2.98 1.59 4.42
N GLN A 306 2.32 2.06 5.48
CA GLN A 306 2.88 2.13 6.84
C GLN A 306 3.42 0.79 7.38
N ASN A 307 2.88 -0.35 6.93
CA ASN A 307 3.30 -1.70 7.34
C ASN A 307 3.99 -2.49 6.20
N LYS A 308 4.35 -1.81 5.10
CA LYS A 308 4.95 -2.43 3.91
C LYS A 308 6.36 -1.91 3.68
N ASP A 309 6.47 -0.78 3.01
CA ASP A 309 7.71 -0.24 2.41
C ASP A 309 7.83 1.28 2.60
N LEU A 310 7.05 1.87 3.52
CA LEU A 310 7.11 3.30 3.81
C LEU A 310 8.51 3.78 4.24
N CYS A 311 9.28 2.92 4.91
CA CYS A 311 10.63 3.27 5.32
C CYS A 311 11.57 3.43 4.11
N GLU A 312 11.45 2.55 3.12
CA GLU A 312 12.18 2.62 1.86
C GLU A 312 11.76 3.87 1.05
N ILE A 313 10.46 4.16 0.99
CA ILE A 313 9.93 5.38 0.35
C ILE A 313 10.55 6.62 0.99
N LYS A 314 10.54 6.72 2.33
CA LYS A 314 11.12 7.87 3.05
C LYS A 314 12.61 8.06 2.75
N LEU A 315 13.38 6.96 2.73
CA LEU A 315 14.81 7.02 2.44
C LEU A 315 15.08 7.49 1.01
N GLU A 316 14.33 6.97 0.05
CA GLU A 316 14.48 7.35 -1.35
C GLU A 316 14.01 8.80 -1.57
N TYR A 317 12.92 9.24 -0.93
CA TYR A 317 12.47 10.62 -0.95
C TYR A 317 13.57 11.59 -0.50
N SER A 318 14.20 11.30 0.65
CA SER A 318 15.27 12.13 1.20
C SER A 318 16.49 12.20 0.28
N LYS A 319 16.76 11.11 -0.45
CA LYS A 319 17.85 11.04 -1.43
C LYS A 319 17.53 11.80 -2.73
N ILE A 320 16.28 11.83 -3.16
CA ILE A 320 15.87 12.49 -4.41
C ILE A 320 15.77 14.01 -4.22
N TYR A 321 15.28 14.48 -3.06
CA TYR A 321 14.95 15.89 -2.84
C TYR A 321 15.88 16.63 -1.88
N ASP A 322 16.88 15.97 -1.30
CA ASP A 322 17.76 16.52 -0.27
C ASP A 322 17.00 17.14 0.93
N GLU A 323 15.78 16.64 1.18
CA GLU A 323 14.84 17.09 2.20
C GLU A 323 14.10 15.86 2.75
N THR A 324 13.97 15.74 4.08
CA THR A 324 13.31 14.55 4.65
C THR A 324 11.80 14.61 4.45
N LEU A 325 11.16 13.45 4.27
CA LEU A 325 9.70 13.39 4.14
C LEU A 325 8.99 14.03 5.35
N GLU A 326 9.54 13.88 6.57
CA GLU A 326 9.01 14.56 7.75
C GLU A 326 9.10 16.09 7.68
N GLN A 327 10.19 16.65 7.14
CA GLN A 327 10.33 18.10 6.97
C GLN A 327 9.27 18.61 6.00
N THR A 328 9.10 17.94 4.87
CA THR A 328 8.03 18.29 3.92
C THR A 328 6.64 18.22 4.56
N ILE A 329 6.37 17.21 5.40
CA ILE A 329 5.09 17.09 6.11
C ILE A 329 4.88 18.27 7.06
N GLU A 330 5.90 18.64 7.84
CA GLU A 330 5.84 19.79 8.75
C GLU A 330 5.57 21.10 8.00
N ASP A 331 6.20 21.28 6.85
CA ASP A 331 6.15 22.54 6.09
C ASP A 331 4.91 22.67 5.19
N ARG A 332 4.39 21.55 4.66
CA ARG A 332 3.36 21.56 3.60
C ARG A 332 1.96 21.16 4.05
N ILE A 333 1.81 20.56 5.23
CA ILE A 333 0.50 20.14 5.73
C ILE A 333 -0.05 21.20 6.68
N ASP A 334 -1.22 21.75 6.35
CA ASP A 334 -1.86 22.77 7.20
C ASP A 334 -2.81 22.16 8.24
N ILE A 335 -3.40 21.00 7.94
CA ILE A 335 -4.33 20.31 8.84
C ILE A 335 -3.53 19.62 9.95
N VAL A 336 -3.57 20.20 11.15
CA VAL A 336 -2.74 19.81 12.31
C VAL A 336 -2.95 18.35 12.69
N GLU A 337 -4.19 17.87 12.65
CA GLU A 337 -4.54 16.51 13.05
C GLU A 337 -3.95 15.48 12.08
N ILE A 338 -4.00 15.77 10.77
CA ILE A 338 -3.40 14.90 9.74
C ILE A 338 -1.87 14.94 9.83
N LYS A 339 -1.30 16.13 10.03
CA LYS A 339 0.15 16.29 10.24
C LYS A 339 0.63 15.42 11.40
N GLN A 340 -0.04 15.49 12.55
CA GLN A 340 0.30 14.70 13.73
C GLN A 340 0.23 13.19 13.46
N VAL A 341 -0.80 12.73 12.74
CA VAL A 341 -0.91 11.32 12.33
C VAL A 341 0.27 10.92 11.44
N PHE A 342 0.57 11.72 10.41
CA PHE A 342 1.65 11.41 9.48
C PHE A 342 3.00 11.36 10.19
N ILE A 343 3.33 12.35 11.02
CA ILE A 343 4.59 12.36 11.81
C ILE A 343 4.65 11.13 12.73
N THR A 344 3.57 10.80 13.43
CA THR A 344 3.51 9.61 14.30
C THR A 344 3.77 8.32 13.52
N ILE A 345 3.21 8.20 12.30
CA ILE A 345 3.46 7.06 11.41
C ILE A 345 4.93 7.03 10.96
N MET A 346 5.50 8.18 10.57
CA MET A 346 6.91 8.27 10.15
C MET A 346 7.88 7.89 11.26
N GLU A 347 7.61 8.29 12.51
CA GLU A 347 8.42 7.93 13.67
C GLU A 347 8.35 6.44 13.97
N LYS A 348 7.16 5.84 13.91
CA LYS A 348 6.99 4.39 14.09
C LYS A 348 7.70 3.59 12.98
N ALA A 349 7.71 4.10 11.74
CA ALA A 349 8.44 3.48 10.63
C ALA A 349 9.97 3.41 10.86
N LYS A 350 10.56 4.38 11.58
CA LYS A 350 12.01 4.35 11.93
C LYS A 350 12.39 3.09 12.72
N ASN A 351 11.47 2.55 13.50
CA ASN A 351 11.70 1.42 14.41
C ASN A 351 11.62 0.05 13.71
N LEU A 352 11.11 -0.01 12.48
CA LEU A 352 10.95 -1.26 11.71
C LEU A 352 12.19 -1.64 10.89
N MET A 353 13.24 -0.80 10.89
CA MET A 353 14.50 -1.12 10.22
C MET A 353 15.15 -2.36 10.85
N PRO A 354 15.31 -3.48 10.11
CA PRO A 354 16.05 -4.63 10.63
C PRO A 354 17.49 -4.21 10.94
N ASN A 355 17.99 -4.58 12.12
CA ASN A 355 19.38 -4.35 12.56
C ASN A 355 20.44 -4.84 11.54
N GLU A 356 20.05 -5.70 10.59
CA GLU A 356 20.87 -6.21 9.50
C GLU A 356 21.28 -5.12 8.50
N LEU A 357 20.45 -4.10 8.24
CA LEU A 357 20.82 -2.97 7.38
C LEU A 357 21.78 -2.00 8.07
N ARG A 358 21.69 -1.88 9.41
CA ARG A 358 22.69 -1.14 10.22
C ARG A 358 24.04 -1.85 10.20
N LYS A 359 24.06 -3.19 10.39
CA LYS A 359 25.28 -4.00 10.24
C LYS A 359 25.84 -3.91 8.82
N SER A 360 25.03 -4.07 7.77
CA SER A 360 25.54 -3.96 6.39
C SER A 360 26.10 -2.57 6.06
N ARG A 361 25.63 -1.49 6.71
CA ARG A 361 26.19 -0.14 6.58
C ARG A 361 27.52 0.01 7.31
N GLN A 362 27.65 -0.54 8.52
CA GLN A 362 28.92 -0.58 9.24
C GLN A 362 29.94 -1.48 8.50
N ASP A 363 29.49 -2.63 8.02
CA ASP A 363 30.31 -3.60 7.31
C ASP A 363 30.73 -3.07 5.94
N ARG A 364 29.85 -2.38 5.17
CA ARG A 364 30.26 -1.73 3.91
C ARG A 364 31.26 -0.61 4.14
N LYS A 365 31.12 0.16 5.22
CA LYS A 365 32.09 1.22 5.57
C LYS A 365 33.45 0.61 5.95
N ASN A 366 33.44 -0.47 6.72
CA ASN A 366 34.65 -1.20 7.09
C ASN A 366 35.26 -2.00 5.91
N LYS A 367 34.44 -2.45 4.94
CA LYS A 367 34.88 -3.22 3.76
C LYS A 367 35.44 -2.36 2.64
N ILE A 368 35.14 -1.06 2.63
CA ILE A 368 35.83 -0.08 1.77
C ILE A 368 37.26 0.16 2.30
N ASP A 369 37.46 0.04 3.61
CA ASP A 369 38.76 0.23 4.27
C ASP A 369 39.62 -1.05 4.35
N SER A 370 39.04 -2.23 4.05
CA SER A 370 39.76 -3.52 4.12
C SER A 370 39.43 -4.43 2.93
N SER A 371 40.47 -4.78 2.15
CA SER A 371 40.55 -5.77 1.04
C SER A 371 40.10 -5.27 -0.35
N SER A 372 40.91 -5.17 -1.42
CA SER A 372 42.16 -5.84 -1.84
C SER A 372 42.27 -7.33 -1.51
N LEU A 373 42.14 -8.15 -2.56
CA LEU A 373 42.31 -9.61 -2.67
C LEU A 373 41.15 -10.52 -2.18
N GLY A 374 40.60 -11.27 -3.15
CA GLY A 374 40.72 -12.73 -3.14
C GLY A 374 39.55 -13.59 -2.63
N THR A 375 38.75 -14.08 -3.60
CA THR A 375 38.15 -15.43 -3.72
C THR A 375 37.16 -16.00 -2.68
N SER A 376 36.03 -16.47 -3.23
CA SER A 376 34.95 -17.35 -2.73
C SER A 376 35.45 -18.70 -2.16
N PRO A 377 34.67 -19.54 -1.41
CA PRO A 377 33.35 -20.05 -1.85
C PRO A 377 32.28 -20.46 -0.78
N THR A 378 31.07 -20.74 -1.31
CA THR A 378 30.02 -21.71 -0.91
C THR A 378 28.98 -21.45 0.21
N ALA A 379 27.73 -21.56 -0.25
CA ALA A 379 26.40 -21.74 0.35
C ALA A 379 26.25 -22.30 1.78
N ILE A 380 25.23 -21.78 2.49
CA ILE A 380 24.21 -22.52 3.27
C ILE A 380 22.97 -21.60 3.33
N GLY A 381 21.79 -22.17 3.12
CA GLY A 381 20.51 -21.45 3.03
C GLY A 381 19.92 -21.05 4.38
N ASP A 382 19.04 -20.06 4.35
CA ASP A 382 18.14 -19.78 5.47
C ASP A 382 16.77 -19.27 5.01
N LYS A 383 15.75 -19.80 5.70
CA LYS A 383 14.31 -19.63 5.42
C LYS A 383 13.83 -18.29 5.97
N ASN A 384 13.52 -17.34 5.10
CA ASN A 384 12.83 -16.10 5.50
C ASN A 384 11.31 -16.32 5.64
N SER A 385 10.86 -16.43 6.89
CA SER A 385 9.44 -16.44 7.28
C SER A 385 9.11 -15.21 8.13
N SER A 386 8.85 -14.07 7.48
CA SER A 386 8.38 -12.86 8.18
C SER A 386 7.18 -12.16 7.54
N LYS A 387 6.68 -12.60 6.37
CA LYS A 387 5.59 -11.92 5.65
C LYS A 387 4.19 -12.50 5.85
N HIS A 388 3.99 -13.40 6.82
CA HIS A 388 2.70 -14.10 7.02
C HIS A 388 2.03 -13.91 8.39
N ARG A 389 2.62 -13.18 9.33
CA ARG A 389 2.08 -13.15 10.71
C ARG A 389 0.88 -12.22 10.93
N SER A 390 0.83 -11.04 10.32
CA SER A 390 -0.24 -10.07 10.58
C SER A 390 -1.60 -10.53 10.04
N HIS A 391 -1.64 -11.04 8.81
CA HIS A 391 -2.89 -11.51 8.19
C HIS A 391 -3.38 -12.85 8.76
N GLU A 392 -2.48 -13.73 9.21
CA GLU A 392 -2.85 -15.01 9.85
C GLU A 392 -3.34 -14.80 11.30
N ALA A 393 -2.83 -13.78 12.01
CA ALA A 393 -3.35 -13.38 13.31
C ALA A 393 -4.78 -12.83 13.21
N PHE A 394 -5.08 -12.05 12.17
CA PHE A 394 -6.43 -11.53 11.91
C PHE A 394 -7.44 -12.63 11.54
N LYS A 395 -7.06 -13.59 10.67
CA LYS A 395 -7.91 -14.77 10.37
C LYS A 395 -8.14 -15.66 11.60
N LYS A 396 -7.17 -15.75 12.52
CA LYS A 396 -7.31 -16.48 13.79
C LYS A 396 -8.22 -15.75 14.79
N LEU A 397 -8.25 -14.42 14.78
CA LEU A 397 -9.18 -13.62 15.58
C LEU A 397 -10.63 -13.75 15.09
N ALA A 398 -10.87 -13.76 13.78
CA ALA A 398 -12.21 -13.92 13.21
C ALA A 398 -12.93 -15.23 13.62
N HIS A 399 -12.17 -16.28 13.92
CA HIS A 399 -12.73 -17.55 14.41
C HIS A 399 -13.15 -17.53 15.90
N LEU A 400 -12.56 -16.63 16.72
CA LEU A 400 -12.91 -16.49 18.14
C LEU A 400 -14.24 -15.76 18.36
N PHE A 401 -14.67 -14.95 17.39
CA PHE A 401 -15.89 -14.14 17.47
C PHE A 401 -17.09 -14.71 16.71
N LYS A 402 -17.07 -15.99 16.31
CA LYS A 402 -18.23 -16.63 15.67
C LYS A 402 -19.44 -16.57 16.61
N LEU A 403 -20.44 -15.77 16.21
CA LEU A 403 -21.76 -15.66 16.82
C LEU A 403 -22.33 -17.07 17.10
N LYS A 404 -22.54 -17.40 18.38
CA LYS A 404 -23.56 -18.38 18.72
C LYS A 404 -24.90 -17.79 18.26
N ARG A 405 -25.49 -18.39 17.23
CA ARG A 405 -26.86 -18.06 16.83
C ARG A 405 -27.77 -18.23 18.05
N PRO A 406 -28.67 -17.29 18.35
CA PRO A 406 -29.67 -17.51 19.38
C PRO A 406 -30.64 -18.59 18.91
N HIS A 407 -30.97 -19.52 19.80
CA HIS A 407 -32.05 -20.49 19.65
C HIS A 407 -33.40 -19.84 19.90
#